data_AF-T0RV63-F1
#
_entry.id   AF-T0RV63-F1
#
_cell.length_a   1.000
_cell.length_b   1.000
_cell.length_c   1.000
_cell.angle_alpha   90.00
_cell.angle_beta   90.00
_cell.angle_gamma   90.00
#
_symmetry.space_group_name_H-M   'P 1'
#
loop_
_entity.id
_entity.type
_entity.pdbx_description
1 polymer ?
#
loop_
_entity_poly.entity_id
_entity_poly.type
_entity_poly.pdbx_seq_one_letter_code
_entity_poly.pdbx_strand_id
1 'polypeptide(L)'
;MEAKVETTELRSAARGTKRARTDAHVIASSNVGYRLLETMGWKAGEGLGPEKQGRTEPVATCWKRDRAGLGAAPLTYRVTHIEKPPQPIAQQPKRTPAEKRQRKAAKAQAAQKERMYAQELYSDDIPEEYMALFR
;
A
#
# COMPACT_ATOMS: atom_id res chain seq x y z
N MET A 1 18.66 -20.24 -57.24
CA MET A 1 17.80 -19.04 -57.12
C MET A 1 16.77 -19.37 -56.04
N GLU A 2 17.21 -19.38 -54.79
CA GLU A 2 17.16 -18.26 -53.83
C GLU A 2 15.78 -18.05 -53.18
N ALA A 3 15.71 -18.52 -51.93
CA ALA A 3 15.05 -18.00 -50.73
C ALA A 3 13.78 -17.13 -50.83
N LYS A 4 12.81 -17.48 -49.97
CA LYS A 4 12.42 -16.66 -48.80
C LYS A 4 11.44 -17.43 -47.90
N VAL A 5 11.94 -17.92 -46.77
CA VAL A 5 11.12 -18.29 -45.61
C VAL A 5 11.06 -17.05 -44.73
N GLU A 6 9.91 -16.40 -44.67
CA GLU A 6 9.68 -15.26 -43.78
C GLU A 6 9.31 -15.77 -42.39
N THR A 7 10.34 -15.98 -41.57
CA THR A 7 10.20 -16.21 -40.13
C THR A 7 9.78 -14.89 -39.48
N THR A 8 8.51 -14.78 -39.12
CA THR A 8 7.98 -13.65 -38.35
C THR A 8 8.34 -13.82 -36.88
N GLU A 9 9.48 -13.26 -36.50
CA GLU A 9 9.91 -13.09 -35.10
C GLU A 9 8.92 -12.19 -34.34
N LEU A 10 8.05 -12.79 -33.55
CA LEU A 10 7.15 -12.08 -32.62
C LEU A 10 7.97 -11.49 -31.46
N ARG A 11 8.41 -10.25 -31.69
CA ARG A 11 8.54 -9.13 -30.75
C ARG A 11 9.11 -9.46 -29.36
N SER A 12 10.43 -9.28 -29.29
CA SER A 12 11.25 -9.30 -28.08
C SER A 12 10.75 -8.36 -26.97
N ALA A 13 10.70 -8.96 -25.78
CA ALA A 13 11.02 -8.44 -24.44
C ALA A 13 10.44 -7.06 -24.02
N ALA A 14 9.60 -7.11 -22.99
CA ALA A 14 9.32 -5.99 -22.11
C ALA A 14 10.65 -5.38 -21.62
N ARG A 15 11.02 -4.25 -22.20
CA ARG A 15 12.16 -3.44 -21.77
C ARG A 15 11.89 -3.03 -20.32
N GLY A 16 12.57 -3.71 -19.38
CA GLY A 16 12.62 -3.28 -18.00
C GLY A 16 13.01 -1.81 -17.98
N THR A 17 12.12 -0.96 -17.46
CA THR A 17 12.38 0.46 -17.31
C THR A 17 13.61 0.60 -16.41
N LYS A 18 14.75 0.98 -16.98
CA LYS A 18 15.93 1.32 -16.19
C LYS A 18 15.53 2.50 -15.31
N ARG A 19 15.36 2.25 -14.01
CA ARG A 19 15.12 3.32 -13.05
C ARG A 19 16.34 4.23 -13.06
N ALA A 20 16.12 5.53 -13.20
CA ALA A 20 17.17 6.52 -13.11
C ALA A 20 17.84 6.40 -11.73
N ARG A 21 19.18 6.50 -11.71
CA ARG A 21 19.95 6.53 -10.46
C ARG A 21 19.45 7.73 -9.66
N THR A 22 18.80 7.49 -8.53
CA THR A 22 18.38 8.57 -7.64
C THR A 22 19.48 8.80 -6.61
N ASP A 23 19.95 10.05 -6.48
CA ASP A 23 20.95 10.45 -5.47
C ASP A 23 20.52 10.13 -4.02
N ALA A 24 19.25 9.78 -3.82
CA ALA A 24 18.64 9.38 -2.55
C ALA A 24 19.33 8.21 -1.83
N HIS A 25 20.20 7.44 -2.50
CA HIS A 25 20.89 6.29 -1.90
C HIS A 25 22.42 6.45 -1.84
N VAL A 26 22.93 7.64 -2.13
CA VAL A 26 24.36 7.94 -2.01
C VAL A 26 24.73 8.06 -0.52
N ILE A 27 25.80 7.37 -0.11
CA ILE A 27 26.32 7.46 1.25
C ILE A 27 27.06 8.80 1.38
N ALA A 28 26.64 9.64 2.33
CA ALA A 28 27.28 10.92 2.58
C ALA A 28 28.72 10.76 3.11
N SER A 29 29.63 11.64 2.69
CA SER A 29 31.04 11.63 3.14
C SER A 29 31.22 11.91 4.64
N SER A 30 30.23 12.52 5.29
CA SER A 30 30.21 12.72 6.75
C SER A 30 30.02 11.41 7.52
N ASN A 31 29.49 10.35 6.88
CA ASN A 31 29.27 9.06 7.50
C ASN A 31 30.60 8.37 7.82
N VAL A 32 30.73 7.80 9.02
CA VAL A 32 31.93 7.04 9.44
C VAL A 32 32.18 5.84 8.51
N GLY A 33 31.11 5.15 8.09
CA GLY A 33 31.20 4.00 7.18
C GLY A 33 31.68 4.39 5.79
N TYR A 34 31.35 5.59 5.29
CA TYR A 34 31.87 6.09 4.02
C TYR A 34 33.40 6.19 4.07
N ARG A 35 33.92 6.86 5.11
CA ARG A 35 35.36 7.04 5.32
C ARG A 35 36.07 5.72 5.49
N LEU A 36 35.47 4.77 6.23
CA LEU A 36 36.04 3.44 6.38
C LEU A 36 36.16 2.71 5.04
N LEU A 37 35.10 2.72 4.23
CA LEU A 37 35.13 2.09 2.90
C LEU A 37 36.19 2.75 2.00
N GLU A 38 36.27 4.08 2.01
CA GLU A 38 37.28 4.84 1.26
C GLU A 38 38.72 4.46 1.67
N THR A 39 38.99 4.34 2.97
CA THR A 39 40.31 3.89 3.46
C THR A 39 40.66 2.47 3.05
N MET A 40 39.66 1.61 2.84
CA MET A 40 39.85 0.24 2.35
C MET A 40 39.98 0.17 0.81
N GLY A 41 40.03 1.32 0.13
CA GLY A 41 40.21 1.41 -1.32
C GLY A 41 38.92 1.38 -2.14
N TRP A 42 37.74 1.41 -1.50
CA TRP A 42 36.47 1.55 -2.21
C TRP A 42 36.23 3.02 -2.61
N LYS A 43 35.61 3.26 -3.78
CA LYS A 43 35.27 4.61 -4.26
C LYS A 43 33.77 4.75 -4.45
N ALA A 44 33.26 5.96 -4.20
CA ALA A 44 31.85 6.28 -4.39
C ALA A 44 31.40 5.96 -5.83
N GLY A 45 30.31 5.18 -5.94
CA GLY A 45 29.76 4.74 -7.23
C GLY A 45 30.33 3.44 -7.76
N GLU A 46 31.39 2.88 -7.15
CA GLU A 46 31.92 1.57 -7.53
C GLU A 46 31.20 0.43 -6.80
N GLY A 47 31.08 -0.70 -7.49
CA GLY A 47 30.61 -1.95 -6.90
C GLY A 47 31.64 -2.53 -5.93
N LEU A 48 31.16 -3.34 -4.99
CA LEU A 48 32.04 -4.07 -4.06
C LEU A 48 32.58 -5.36 -4.71
N GLY A 49 33.68 -5.91 -4.17
CA GLY A 49 34.30 -7.14 -4.66
C GLY A 49 35.60 -6.90 -5.45
N PRO A 50 36.37 -7.95 -5.74
CA PRO A 50 37.71 -7.84 -6.35
C PRO A 50 37.69 -7.16 -7.73
N GLU A 51 36.63 -7.39 -8.51
CA GLU A 51 36.45 -6.81 -9.83
C GLU A 51 35.41 -5.68 -9.83
N LYS A 52 34.99 -5.21 -8.65
CA LYS A 52 33.91 -4.23 -8.47
C LYS A 52 32.59 -4.70 -9.09
N GLN A 53 32.38 -6.02 -9.13
CA GLN A 53 31.21 -6.68 -9.73
C GLN A 53 29.94 -6.57 -8.88
N GLY A 54 30.09 -6.15 -7.63
CA GLY A 54 28.99 -5.97 -6.70
C GLY A 54 28.06 -4.85 -7.15
N ARG A 55 26.82 -4.92 -6.68
CA ARG A 55 25.80 -3.97 -7.07
C ARG A 55 26.01 -2.62 -6.37
N THR A 56 26.02 -1.53 -7.15
CA THR A 56 26.16 -0.17 -6.61
C THR A 56 24.93 0.31 -5.85
N GLU A 57 23.74 -0.14 -6.25
CA GLU A 57 22.48 0.31 -5.67
C GLU A 57 21.85 -0.74 -4.73
N PRO A 58 21.18 -0.32 -3.65
CA PRO A 58 20.54 -1.21 -2.69
C PRO A 58 19.29 -1.92 -3.25
N VAL A 59 18.98 -3.10 -2.73
CA VAL A 59 17.86 -3.95 -3.22
C VAL A 59 16.54 -3.36 -2.80
N ALA A 60 15.68 -3.05 -3.77
CA ALA A 60 14.31 -2.68 -3.50
C ALA A 60 13.55 -3.92 -3.01
N THR A 61 12.95 -3.83 -1.83
CA THR A 61 12.15 -4.88 -1.22
C THR A 61 10.72 -4.39 -1.02
N CYS A 62 9.78 -5.32 -0.82
CA CYS A 62 8.42 -4.97 -0.46
C CYS A 62 8.09 -5.62 0.89
N TRP A 63 7.52 -4.82 1.80
CA TRP A 63 6.99 -5.36 3.04
C TRP A 63 5.53 -5.77 2.82
N LYS A 64 5.26 -7.07 2.89
CA LYS A 64 3.89 -7.61 2.82
C LYS A 64 3.23 -7.50 4.20
N ARG A 65 2.16 -6.71 4.31
CA ARG A 65 1.44 -6.46 5.58
C ARG A 65 0.11 -7.21 5.68
N ASP A 66 -0.35 -7.76 4.58
CA ASP A 66 -1.65 -8.41 4.43
C ASP A 66 -1.53 -9.94 4.51
N ARG A 67 -2.69 -10.60 4.61
CA ARG A 67 -2.80 -12.07 4.65
C ARG A 67 -3.26 -12.69 3.32
N ALA A 68 -3.50 -11.89 2.28
CA ALA A 68 -3.90 -12.41 0.97
C ALA A 68 -2.77 -13.23 0.32
N GLY A 69 -3.13 -14.07 -0.65
CA GLY A 69 -2.16 -14.83 -1.44
C GLY A 69 -1.20 -13.93 -2.23
N LEU A 70 -0.05 -14.49 -2.63
CA LEU A 70 0.88 -13.78 -3.51
C LEU A 70 0.19 -13.47 -4.85
N GLY A 71 0.39 -12.26 -5.37
CA GLY A 71 -0.23 -11.82 -6.62
C GLY A 71 -1.65 -11.26 -6.50
N ALA A 72 -2.27 -11.30 -5.31
CA ALA A 72 -3.62 -10.74 -5.11
C ALA A 72 -3.68 -9.21 -5.28
N ALA A 73 -2.57 -8.52 -5.01
CA ALA A 73 -2.44 -7.08 -5.20
C ALA A 73 -1.05 -6.71 -5.73
N PRO A 74 -0.92 -5.62 -6.51
CA PRO A 74 0.37 -5.14 -6.98
C PRO A 74 1.26 -4.70 -5.79
N LEU A 75 2.48 -5.24 -5.73
CA LEU A 75 3.45 -4.92 -4.67
C LEU A 75 4.31 -3.72 -5.08
N THR A 76 4.47 -2.77 -4.16
CA THR A 76 5.37 -1.62 -4.36
C THR A 76 6.75 -1.90 -3.75
N TYR A 77 7.75 -2.13 -4.61
CA TYR A 77 9.13 -2.35 -4.21
C TYR A 77 9.85 -1.03 -3.97
N ARG A 78 10.43 -0.88 -2.78
CA ARG A 78 11.17 0.31 -2.34
C ARG A 78 12.39 -0.09 -1.52
N VAL A 79 13.40 0.76 -1.46
CA VAL A 79 14.54 0.57 -0.55
C VAL A 79 14.08 0.97 0.84
N THR A 80 13.73 -0.03 1.67
CA THR A 80 12.95 0.16 2.91
C THR A 80 13.76 0.61 4.13
N HIS A 81 15.06 0.88 4.00
CA HIS A 81 15.93 1.23 5.14
C HIS A 81 16.24 2.71 5.30
N ILE A 82 15.70 3.59 4.45
CA ILE A 82 15.60 5.00 4.82
C ILE A 82 14.32 5.08 5.63
N GLU A 83 14.45 4.97 6.95
CA GLU A 83 13.35 5.31 7.87
C GLU A 83 12.82 6.66 7.42
N LYS A 84 11.59 6.67 6.87
CA LYS A 84 10.88 7.93 6.74
C LYS A 84 10.88 8.50 8.15
N PRO A 85 11.42 9.72 8.38
CA PRO A 85 11.47 10.29 9.72
C PRO A 85 10.09 10.09 10.32
N PRO A 86 10.00 9.59 11.57
CA PRO A 86 8.74 9.19 12.16
C PRO A 86 7.76 10.31 11.87
N GLN A 87 6.81 10.05 10.98
CA GLN A 87 5.79 11.05 10.72
C GLN A 87 5.18 11.27 12.08
N PRO A 88 5.13 12.53 12.57
CA PRO A 88 4.45 12.81 13.81
C PRO A 88 3.14 12.04 13.75
N ILE A 89 2.86 11.22 14.76
CA ILE A 89 1.56 10.57 14.86
C ILE A 89 0.59 11.73 14.86
N ALA A 90 0.03 12.06 13.71
CA ALA A 90 -0.90 13.16 13.56
C ALA A 90 -2.11 12.66 14.33
N GLN A 91 -2.21 13.10 15.59
CA GLN A 91 -3.36 12.82 16.41
C GLN A 91 -4.53 13.35 15.60
N GLN A 92 -5.33 12.45 15.04
CA GLN A 92 -6.51 12.89 14.31
C GLN A 92 -7.30 13.78 15.27
N PRO A 93 -7.77 14.95 14.81
CA PRO A 93 -8.38 15.93 15.69
C PRO A 93 -9.45 15.22 16.54
N LYS A 94 -9.31 15.34 17.86
CA LYS A 94 -10.27 14.74 18.79
C LYS A 94 -11.63 15.34 18.44
N ARG A 95 -12.58 14.50 18.01
CA ARG A 95 -13.95 14.94 17.68
C ARG A 95 -14.52 15.78 18.82
N THR A 96 -15.12 16.91 18.47
CA THR A 96 -15.75 17.80 19.45
C THR A 96 -16.93 17.08 20.15
N PRO A 97 -17.30 17.48 21.38
CA PRO A 97 -18.48 16.94 22.05
C PRO A 97 -19.77 17.09 21.22
N ALA A 98 -19.89 18.18 20.45
CA ALA A 98 -21.02 18.43 19.56
C ALA A 98 -21.11 17.40 18.42
N GLU A 99 -20.00 17.13 17.74
CA GLU A 99 -19.92 16.15 16.65
C GLU A 99 -20.25 14.72 17.13
N LYS A 100 -19.81 14.36 18.35
CA LYS A 100 -20.19 13.08 18.97
C LYS A 100 -21.69 12.99 19.26
N ARG A 101 -22.32 14.08 19.74
CA ARG A 101 -23.78 14.14 19.98
C ARG A 101 -24.56 14.01 18.67
N GLN A 102 -24.15 14.72 17.61
CA GLN A 102 -24.79 14.65 16.30
C GLN A 102 -24.74 13.23 15.72
N ARG A 103 -23.59 12.55 15.78
CA ARG A 103 -23.48 11.17 15.29
C ARG A 103 -24.34 10.19 16.09
N LYS A 104 -24.44 10.37 17.42
CA LYS A 104 -25.32 9.54 18.26
C LYS A 104 -26.79 9.79 17.93
N ALA A 105 -27.17 11.05 17.75
CA ALA A 105 -28.54 11.43 17.34
C ALA A 105 -28.88 10.88 15.94
N ALA A 106 -27.98 11.01 14.97
CA ALA A 106 -28.16 10.46 13.62
C ALA A 106 -28.30 8.94 13.65
N LYS A 107 -27.49 8.23 14.47
CA LYS A 107 -27.63 6.78 14.64
C LYS A 107 -28.96 6.40 15.31
N ALA A 108 -29.41 7.17 16.30
CA ALA A 108 -30.70 6.95 16.96
C ALA A 108 -31.88 7.21 16.01
N GLN A 109 -31.81 8.28 15.21
CA GLN A 109 -32.80 8.58 14.18
C GLN A 109 -32.82 7.50 13.10
N ALA A 110 -31.66 7.02 12.65
CA ALA A 110 -31.58 5.92 11.70
C ALA A 110 -32.24 4.65 12.26
N ALA A 111 -31.95 4.30 13.53
CA ALA A 111 -32.57 3.16 14.19
C ALA A 111 -34.09 3.34 14.41
N GLN A 112 -34.54 4.57 14.70
CA GLN A 112 -35.98 4.88 14.79
C GLN A 112 -36.65 4.77 13.43
N LYS A 113 -36.04 5.32 12.37
CA LYS A 113 -36.53 5.20 10.99
C LYS A 113 -36.60 3.74 10.56
N GLU A 114 -35.57 2.96 10.85
CA GLU A 114 -35.53 1.52 10.56
C GLU A 114 -36.64 0.76 11.30
N ARG A 115 -36.90 1.09 12.57
CA ARG A 115 -38.02 0.51 13.34
C ARG A 115 -39.38 0.89 12.80
N MET A 116 -39.59 2.17 12.48
CA MET A 116 -40.84 2.66 11.90
C MET A 116 -41.07 2.01 10.54
N TYR A 117 -40.04 1.97 9.69
CA TYR A 117 -40.09 1.32 8.38
C TYR A 117 -40.39 -0.18 8.50
N ALA A 118 -39.78 -0.88 9.47
CA ALA A 118 -40.11 -2.27 9.74
C ALA A 118 -41.59 -2.42 10.16
N GLN A 119 -42.10 -1.53 11.03
CA GLN A 119 -43.49 -1.56 11.45
C GLN A 119 -44.46 -1.27 10.29
N GLU A 120 -44.15 -0.30 9.42
CA GLU A 120 -44.92 0.01 8.20
C GLU A 120 -44.87 -1.15 7.19
N LEU A 121 -43.73 -1.84 7.06
CA LEU A 121 -43.62 -3.00 6.17
C LEU A 121 -44.52 -4.18 6.64
N TYR A 122 -44.74 -4.31 7.95
CA TYR A 122 -45.57 -5.36 8.54
C TYR A 122 -46.99 -4.89 8.92
N SER A 123 -47.35 -3.62 8.67
CA SER A 123 -48.69 -3.11 9.00
C SER A 123 -49.77 -3.59 8.04
N ASP A 124 -49.39 -4.00 6.84
CA ASP A 124 -50.35 -4.25 5.75
C ASP A 124 -50.74 -5.73 5.60
N ASP A 125 -50.07 -6.65 6.31
CA ASP A 125 -50.22 -8.11 6.13
C ASP A 125 -50.67 -8.89 7.39
N ILE A 126 -51.06 -8.22 8.49
CA ILE A 126 -51.57 -8.89 9.71
C ILE A 126 -53.08 -8.64 9.84
N PRO A 127 -53.94 -9.63 9.51
CA PRO A 127 -55.37 -9.55 9.78
C PRO A 127 -55.62 -9.29 11.28
N GLU A 128 -56.47 -8.30 11.59
CA GLU A 128 -56.79 -7.88 12.98
C GLU A 128 -57.20 -9.04 13.89
N GLU A 129 -57.79 -10.10 13.34
CA GLU A 129 -58.23 -11.30 14.05
C GLU A 129 -57.07 -12.07 14.72
N TYR A 130 -55.84 -12.01 14.18
CA TYR A 130 -54.70 -12.77 14.70
C TYR A 130 -54.09 -12.16 15.98
N MET A 131 -54.28 -10.85 16.20
CA MET A 131 -53.79 -10.15 17.41
C MET A 131 -54.59 -10.53 18.68
N ALA A 132 -55.81 -11.08 18.53
CA ALA A 132 -56.67 -11.48 19.64
C ALA A 132 -56.28 -12.83 20.27
N LEU A 133 -55.41 -13.62 19.62
CA LEU A 133 -55.03 -14.96 20.07
C LEU A 133 -53.85 -14.97 21.06
N PHE A 134 -53.17 -13.85 21.27
CA PHE A 134 -51.96 -13.72 22.10
C PHE A 134 -52.17 -12.86 23.37
N ARG A 135 -53.37 -12.87 23.94
CA ARG A 135 -53.65 -12.28 25.26
C ARG A 135 -53.57 -13.33 26.37
#